data_AF-A0A4R2DRL9-F1
#
_entry.id   AF-A0A4R2DRL9-F1
#
_cell.length_a   1.000
_cell.length_b   1.000
_cell.length_c   1.000
_cell.angle_alpha   90.00
_cell.angle_beta   90.00
_cell.angle_gamma   90.00
#
_symmetry.space_group_name_H-M   'P 1'
#
loop_
_entity.id
_entity.type
_entity.pdbx_description
1 polymer ?
#
loop_
_entity_poly.entity_id
_entity_poly.type
_entity_poly.pdbx_seq_one_letter_code
_entity_poly.pdbx_strand_id
1 'polypeptide(L)'
;MELSLPDDLALATGPGIDLVFYEAERLLATRVNNARSHMGSFDITDLLDSIESPDVRATFESIASAQVTASAYEHARRIRWRLRRLYSEMFAASGVTALIAPTVHVLPPLIGQDQTIEVDGKPQPVFSTITRNTAPGSVAGVPDAVRPRPIHP
;
A
#
# COMPACT_ATOMS: atom_id res chain seq x y z
N MET A 1 15.60 22.99 -4.15
CA MET A 1 16.55 21.89 -4.41
C MET A 1 15.74 20.69 -4.84
N GLU A 2 16.08 20.08 -5.97
CA GLU A 2 15.47 18.85 -6.43
C GLU A 2 16.24 17.67 -5.84
N LEU A 3 15.53 16.74 -5.21
CA LEU A 3 16.09 15.57 -4.56
C LEU A 3 15.52 14.33 -5.25
N SER A 4 16.40 13.40 -5.60
CA SER A 4 16.02 12.11 -6.17
C SER A 4 16.30 11.01 -5.16
N LEU A 5 15.28 10.23 -4.83
CA LEU A 5 15.40 8.98 -4.09
C LEU A 5 15.31 7.84 -5.09
N PRO A 6 16.45 7.35 -5.62
CA PRO A 6 16.42 6.22 -6.54
C PRO A 6 15.78 5.00 -5.87
N ASP A 7 14.95 4.30 -6.64
CA ASP A 7 14.28 3.04 -6.29
C ASP A 7 13.19 3.09 -5.22
N ASP A 8 12.84 4.24 -4.64
CA ASP A 8 11.82 4.33 -3.59
C ASP A 8 10.46 3.76 -4.01
N LEU A 9 10.02 4.05 -5.24
CA LEU A 9 8.81 3.51 -5.86
C LEU A 9 8.85 1.99 -6.01
N ALA A 10 9.99 1.45 -6.46
CA ALA A 10 10.16 0.02 -6.67
C ALA A 10 10.19 -0.75 -5.34
N LEU A 11 10.88 -0.19 -4.34
CA LEU A 11 10.95 -0.75 -2.98
C LEU A 11 9.59 -0.72 -2.27
N ALA A 12 8.73 0.25 -2.61
CA ALA A 12 7.42 0.42 -2.01
C ALA A 12 6.32 -0.48 -2.59
N THR A 13 6.37 -0.80 -3.90
CA THR A 13 5.23 -1.41 -4.59
C THR A 13 5.14 -2.93 -4.40
N GLY A 14 6.27 -3.66 -4.49
CA GLY A 14 6.27 -5.12 -4.32
C GLY A 14 6.36 -5.53 -2.85
N PRO A 15 7.51 -5.33 -2.20
CA PRO A 15 7.72 -5.67 -0.80
C PRO A 15 6.69 -5.04 0.16
N GLY A 16 6.15 -3.87 -0.16
CA GLY A 16 5.08 -3.25 0.63
C GLY A 16 3.80 -4.10 0.69
N ILE A 17 3.40 -4.68 -0.44
CA ILE A 17 2.20 -5.54 -0.52
C ILE A 17 2.42 -6.86 0.22
N ASP A 18 3.60 -7.46 0.14
CA ASP A 18 3.92 -8.69 0.89
C ASP A 18 3.79 -8.49 2.41
N LEU A 19 4.21 -7.33 2.93
CA LEU A 19 3.99 -6.98 4.35
C LEU A 19 2.50 -6.96 4.68
N VAL A 20 1.72 -6.21 3.88
CA VAL A 20 0.29 -6.02 4.12
C VAL A 20 -0.44 -7.36 4.05
N PHE A 21 -0.18 -8.19 3.05
CA PHE A 21 -0.91 -9.44 2.87
C PHE A 21 -0.56 -10.46 3.95
N TYR A 22 0.73 -10.59 4.31
CA TYR A 22 1.16 -11.46 5.41
C TYR A 22 0.54 -11.05 6.76
N GLU A 23 0.48 -9.75 7.04
CA GLU A 23 -0.08 -9.21 8.27
C GLU A 23 -1.62 -9.28 8.28
N ALA A 24 -2.28 -8.88 7.19
CA ALA A 24 -3.73 -8.81 7.08
C ALA A 24 -4.38 -10.19 7.28
N GLU A 25 -3.86 -11.23 6.63
CA GLU A 25 -4.32 -12.61 6.80
C GLU A 25 -4.45 -12.99 8.28
N ARG A 26 -3.39 -12.74 9.06
CA ARG A 26 -3.29 -13.12 10.48
C ARG A 26 -4.07 -12.17 11.39
N LEU A 27 -3.95 -10.87 11.18
CA LEU A 27 -4.53 -9.85 12.05
C LEU A 27 -6.04 -9.78 11.90
N LEU A 28 -6.58 -9.94 10.69
CA LEU A 28 -8.02 -9.96 10.45
C LEU A 28 -8.67 -11.20 11.08
N ALA A 29 -8.09 -12.39 10.86
CA ALA A 29 -8.55 -13.61 11.52
C ALA A 29 -8.51 -13.47 13.04
N THR A 30 -7.40 -13.00 13.60
CA THR A 30 -7.25 -12.73 15.05
C THR A 30 -8.31 -11.75 15.56
N ARG A 31 -8.57 -10.66 14.82
CA ARG A 31 -9.56 -9.65 15.21
C ARG A 31 -10.98 -10.20 15.24
N VAL A 32 -11.34 -11.07 14.30
CA VAL A 32 -12.65 -11.74 14.28
C VAL A 32 -12.75 -12.76 15.41
N ASN A 33 -11.73 -13.59 15.61
CA ASN A 33 -11.69 -14.56 16.71
C ASN A 33 -11.83 -13.90 18.08
N ASN A 34 -11.18 -12.75 18.29
CA ASN A 34 -11.31 -11.98 19.52
C ASN A 34 -12.73 -11.40 19.71
N ALA A 35 -13.39 -10.99 18.62
CA ALA A 35 -14.75 -10.46 18.68
C ALA A 35 -15.83 -11.55 18.82
N ARG A 36 -15.53 -12.76 18.35
CA ARG A 36 -16.45 -13.91 18.29
C ARG A 36 -15.94 -15.07 19.15
N SER A 37 -15.29 -14.77 20.27
CA SER A 37 -14.60 -15.73 21.15
C SER A 37 -15.43 -16.95 21.58
N HIS A 38 -16.76 -16.89 21.46
CA HIS A 38 -17.70 -17.97 21.78
C HIS A 38 -18.16 -18.81 20.56
N MET A 39 -17.74 -18.47 19.34
CA MET A 39 -18.24 -19.07 18.09
C MET A 39 -17.23 -19.98 17.38
N GLY A 40 -16.07 -20.23 17.99
CA GLY A 40 -14.99 -21.03 17.39
C GLY A 40 -13.86 -20.19 16.80
N SER A 41 -12.86 -20.88 16.23
CA SER A 41 -11.72 -20.26 15.55
C SER A 41 -12.01 -20.20 14.05
N PHE A 42 -11.75 -19.04 13.45
CA PHE A 42 -11.91 -18.74 12.03
C PHE A 42 -10.55 -18.37 11.43
N ASP A 43 -10.31 -18.79 10.19
CA ASP A 43 -9.24 -18.31 9.32
C ASP A 43 -9.79 -17.27 8.30
N ILE A 44 -8.91 -16.63 7.54
CA ILE A 44 -9.27 -15.64 6.51
C ILE A 44 -10.22 -16.23 5.45
N THR A 45 -10.06 -17.51 5.12
CA THR A 45 -10.88 -18.22 4.12
C THR A 45 -12.31 -18.45 4.61
N ASP A 46 -12.49 -18.72 5.91
CA ASP A 46 -13.82 -18.85 6.53
C ASP A 46 -14.61 -17.54 6.48
N LEU A 47 -13.92 -16.40 6.37
CA LEU A 47 -14.55 -15.09 6.28
C LEU A 47 -15.09 -14.79 4.89
N LEU A 48 -14.59 -15.44 3.83
CA LEU A 48 -14.95 -15.14 2.45
C LEU A 48 -16.46 -15.20 2.22
N ASP A 49 -17.12 -16.26 2.69
CA ASP A 49 -18.56 -16.45 2.50
C ASP A 49 -19.42 -15.40 3.20
N SER A 50 -18.89 -14.75 4.23
CA SER A 50 -19.59 -13.71 4.99
C SER A 50 -19.47 -12.29 4.41
N ILE A 51 -18.66 -12.09 3.36
CA ILE A 51 -18.40 -10.77 2.78
C ILE A 51 -19.45 -10.47 1.69
N GLU A 52 -20.30 -9.49 1.94
CA GLU A 52 -21.34 -9.07 0.97
C GLU A 52 -20.78 -8.24 -0.19
N SER A 53 -19.76 -7.41 0.07
CA SER A 53 -19.21 -6.49 -0.93
C SER A 53 -18.26 -7.21 -1.90
N PRO A 54 -18.52 -7.22 -3.23
CA PRO A 54 -17.70 -7.96 -4.18
C PRO A 54 -16.22 -7.53 -4.24
N ASP A 55 -15.96 -6.23 -4.10
CA ASP A 55 -14.62 -5.63 -4.07
C ASP A 55 -13.83 -6.02 -2.81
N VAL A 56 -14.48 -6.02 -1.65
CA VAL A 56 -13.90 -6.51 -0.39
C VAL A 56 -13.63 -8.00 -0.48
N ARG A 57 -14.56 -8.78 -1.05
CA ARG A 57 -14.38 -10.23 -1.25
C ARG A 57 -13.17 -10.50 -2.13
N ALA A 58 -13.05 -9.83 -3.28
CA ALA A 58 -11.90 -9.94 -4.17
C ALA A 58 -10.56 -9.58 -3.48
N THR A 59 -10.59 -8.59 -2.57
CA THR A 59 -9.42 -8.24 -1.75
C THR A 59 -9.03 -9.37 -0.80
N PHE A 60 -10.00 -9.98 -0.11
CA PHE A 60 -9.74 -11.11 0.79
C PHE A 60 -9.28 -12.36 0.02
N GLU A 61 -9.85 -12.63 -1.16
CA GLU A 61 -9.39 -13.68 -2.07
C GLU A 61 -7.93 -13.46 -2.50
N SER A 62 -7.55 -12.20 -2.79
CA SER A 62 -6.17 -11.83 -3.10
C SER A 62 -5.23 -12.09 -1.92
N ILE A 63 -5.65 -11.74 -0.70
CA ILE A 63 -4.87 -12.02 0.53
C ILE A 63 -4.69 -13.52 0.72
N ALA A 64 -5.78 -14.29 0.65
CA ALA A 64 -5.76 -15.75 0.84
C ALA A 64 -4.95 -16.48 -0.25
N SER A 65 -5.03 -16.01 -1.49
CA SER A 65 -4.31 -16.63 -2.63
C SER A 65 -2.83 -16.25 -2.68
N ALA A 66 -2.42 -15.12 -2.11
CA ALA A 66 -1.03 -14.68 -2.15
C ALA A 66 -0.07 -15.62 -1.43
N GLN A 67 -0.55 -16.34 -0.40
CA GLN A 67 0.23 -17.33 0.37
C GLN A 67 1.63 -16.83 0.74
N VAL A 68 1.70 -15.58 1.24
CA VAL A 68 2.99 -14.93 1.52
C VAL A 68 3.74 -15.74 2.58
N THR A 69 4.93 -16.22 2.22
CA THR A 69 5.74 -17.04 3.11
C THR A 69 6.42 -16.19 4.18
N ALA A 70 6.79 -16.80 5.30
CA ALA A 70 7.57 -16.11 6.33
C ALA A 70 8.92 -15.57 5.80
N SER A 71 9.54 -16.26 4.83
CA SER A 71 10.78 -15.80 4.22
C SER A 71 10.57 -14.59 3.30
N ALA A 72 9.46 -14.56 2.53
CA ALA A 72 9.05 -13.39 1.75
C ALA A 72 8.75 -12.20 2.65
N TYR A 73 8.01 -12.41 3.74
CA TYR A 73 7.74 -11.39 4.75
C TYR A 73 9.03 -10.83 5.38
N GLU A 74 9.97 -11.69 5.78
CA GLU A 74 11.26 -11.23 6.31
C GLU A 74 12.10 -10.48 5.26
N HIS A 75 12.05 -10.89 3.99
CA HIS A 75 12.66 -10.14 2.91
C HIS A 75 12.04 -8.74 2.78
N ALA A 76 10.71 -8.67 2.77
CA ALA A 76 9.98 -7.43 2.69
C ALA A 76 10.27 -6.48 3.86
N ARG A 77 10.39 -7.02 5.08
CA ARG A 77 10.84 -6.26 6.27
C ARG A 77 12.23 -5.67 6.08
N ARG A 78 13.18 -6.40 5.50
CA ARG A 78 14.53 -5.89 5.20
C ARG A 78 14.47 -4.74 4.18
N ILE A 79 13.62 -4.86 3.16
CA ILE A 79 13.43 -3.79 2.18
C ILE A 79 12.83 -2.54 2.83
N ARG A 80 11.81 -2.68 3.70
CA ARG A 80 11.27 -1.57 4.48
C ARG A 80 12.37 -0.86 5.31
N TRP A 81 13.24 -1.61 5.98
CA TRP A 81 14.35 -1.02 6.73
C TRP A 81 15.34 -0.28 5.84
N ARG A 82 15.65 -0.83 4.66
CA ARG A 82 16.47 -0.15 3.66
C ARG A 82 15.83 1.17 3.22
N LEU A 83 14.53 1.18 2.92
CA LEU A 83 13.80 2.38 2.51
C LEU A 83 13.84 3.47 3.60
N ARG A 84 13.62 3.09 4.87
CA ARG A 84 13.73 4.01 6.01
C ARG A 84 15.11 4.64 6.14
N ARG A 85 16.15 3.83 5.93
CA ARG A 85 17.53 4.30 5.96
C ARG A 85 17.81 5.29 4.82
N LEU A 86 17.33 5.01 3.61
CA LEU A 86 17.45 5.92 2.46
C LEU A 86 16.81 7.29 2.75
N TYR A 87 15.58 7.32 3.29
CA TYR A 87 14.96 8.58 3.71
C TYR A 87 15.80 9.33 4.76
N SER A 88 16.27 8.62 5.80
CA SER A 88 17.07 9.23 6.87
C SER A 88 18.39 9.80 6.35
N GLU A 89 19.11 9.07 5.51
CA GLU A 89 20.38 9.51 4.92
C GLU A 89 20.18 10.71 4.00
N MET A 90 19.09 10.71 3.21
CA MET A 90 18.74 11.83 2.34
C MET A 90 18.43 13.10 3.14
N PHE A 91 17.61 13.02 4.19
CA PHE A 91 17.32 14.19 5.04
C PHE A 91 18.59 14.75 5.69
N ALA A 92 19.47 13.86 6.18
CA ALA A 92 20.74 14.26 6.79
C ALA A 92 21.71 14.91 5.78
N ALA A 93 21.83 14.35 4.57
CA ALA A 93 22.76 14.85 3.55
C ALA A 93 22.28 16.17 2.91
N SER A 94 20.97 16.32 2.75
CA SER A 94 20.38 17.48 2.06
C SER A 94 20.06 18.64 3.01
N GLY A 95 19.89 18.38 4.30
CA GLY A 95 19.48 19.37 5.30
C GLY A 95 18.04 19.85 5.16
N VAL A 96 17.23 19.22 4.29
CA VAL A 96 15.81 19.57 4.16
C VAL A 96 15.02 19.04 5.35
N THR A 97 13.90 19.70 5.65
CA THR A 97 12.99 19.29 6.74
C THR A 97 11.72 18.62 6.23
N ALA A 98 11.46 18.69 4.91
CA ALA A 98 10.31 18.10 4.26
C ALA A 98 10.61 17.79 2.79
N LEU A 99 9.90 16.80 2.26
CA LEU A 99 9.80 16.53 0.83
C LEU A 99 8.43 16.98 0.35
N ILE A 100 8.37 17.56 -0.84
CA ILE A 100 7.11 17.95 -1.49
C ILE A 100 7.03 17.20 -2.81
N ALA A 101 5.98 16.40 -2.96
CA ALA A 101 5.67 15.68 -4.19
C ALA A 101 4.15 15.76 -4.44
N PRO A 102 3.70 15.61 -5.70
CA PRO A 102 2.28 15.45 -5.98
C PRO A 102 1.73 14.24 -5.22
N THR A 103 0.56 14.36 -4.58
CA THR A 103 -0.07 13.23 -3.89
C THR A 103 -0.52 12.15 -4.89
N VAL A 104 -1.14 12.58 -5.99
CA VAL A 104 -1.58 11.74 -7.10
C VAL A 104 -1.15 12.42 -8.39
N HIS A 105 -0.70 11.63 -9.38
CA HIS A 105 -0.17 12.15 -10.66
C HIS A 105 -1.17 12.07 -11.82
N VAL A 106 -2.40 11.65 -11.55
CA VAL A 106 -3.50 11.48 -12.49
C VAL A 106 -4.75 12.19 -12.00
N LEU A 107 -5.67 12.51 -12.90
CA LEU A 107 -7.01 12.98 -12.53
C LEU A 107 -7.82 11.86 -11.86
N PRO A 108 -8.86 12.20 -11.08
CA PRO A 108 -9.77 11.21 -10.55
C PRO A 108 -10.34 10.33 -11.68
N PRO A 109 -10.33 9.00 -11.53
CA PRO A 109 -10.98 8.11 -12.49
C PRO A 109 -12.48 8.35 -12.53
N LEU A 110 -13.11 7.99 -13.65
CA LEU A 110 -14.56 8.01 -13.74
C LEU A 110 -15.16 6.93 -12.84
N ILE A 111 -16.37 7.19 -12.34
CA ILE A 111 -17.11 6.20 -11.55
C ILE A 111 -17.28 4.91 -12.37
N GLY A 112 -16.91 3.78 -11.78
CA GLY A 112 -16.93 2.45 -12.42
C GLY A 112 -15.61 2.06 -13.11
N GLN A 113 -14.60 2.95 -13.15
CA GLN A 113 -13.24 2.61 -13.58
C GLN A 113 -12.37 2.21 -12.38
N ASP A 114 -12.71 1.10 -11.74
CA ASP A 114 -12.11 0.72 -10.46
C ASP A 114 -10.86 -0.18 -10.61
N GLN A 115 -10.66 -0.79 -11.79
CA GLN A 115 -9.57 -1.73 -12.04
C GLN A 115 -8.44 -1.12 -12.87
N THR A 116 -8.77 -0.48 -13.98
CA THR A 116 -7.79 0.07 -14.94
C THR A 116 -8.20 1.45 -15.43
N ILE A 117 -7.20 2.32 -15.60
CA ILE A 117 -7.35 3.68 -16.13
C ILE A 117 -6.32 3.93 -17.23
N GLU A 118 -6.64 4.86 -18.13
CA GLU A 118 -5.70 5.28 -19.17
C GLU A 118 -4.78 6.38 -18.64
N VAL A 119 -3.47 6.16 -18.77
CA VAL A 119 -2.43 7.16 -18.45
C VAL A 119 -1.48 7.21 -19.62
N ASP A 120 -1.37 8.38 -20.25
CA ASP A 120 -0.54 8.61 -21.45
C ASP A 120 -0.79 7.59 -22.57
N GLY A 121 -2.07 7.27 -22.84
CA GLY A 121 -2.45 6.30 -23.87
C GLY A 121 -2.26 4.83 -23.50
N LYS A 122 -1.90 4.53 -22.25
CA LYS A 122 -1.63 3.16 -21.78
C LYS A 122 -2.56 2.77 -20.64
N PRO A 123 -3.17 1.57 -20.69
CA PRO A 123 -3.94 1.07 -19.56
C PRO A 123 -2.99 0.75 -18.38
N GLN A 124 -3.29 1.27 -17.21
CA GLN A 124 -2.56 1.01 -15.96
C GLN A 124 -3.53 0.60 -14.84
N PRO A 125 -3.12 -0.25 -13.88
CA PRO A 125 -3.95 -0.61 -12.75
C PRO A 125 -4.20 0.60 -11.83
N VAL A 126 -5.46 0.85 -11.51
CA VAL A 126 -5.92 2.02 -10.72
C VAL A 126 -5.16 2.14 -9.41
N PHE A 127 -5.08 1.05 -8.64
CA PHE A 127 -4.46 1.05 -7.32
C PHE A 127 -3.00 1.49 -7.38
N SER A 128 -2.15 0.79 -8.15
CA SER A 128 -0.72 1.11 -8.24
C SER A 128 -0.45 2.50 -8.84
N THR A 129 -1.32 2.96 -9.74
CA THR A 129 -1.19 4.29 -10.34
C THR A 129 -1.53 5.39 -9.33
N ILE A 130 -2.62 5.26 -8.57
CA ILE A 130 -3.03 6.26 -7.58
C ILE A 130 -2.08 6.30 -6.38
N THR A 131 -1.66 5.14 -5.87
CA THR A 131 -0.82 5.06 -4.65
C THR A 131 0.66 5.28 -4.92
N ARG A 132 1.07 5.48 -6.19
CA ARG A 132 2.48 5.58 -6.59
C ARG A 132 3.31 6.47 -5.66
N ASN A 133 2.82 7.67 -5.34
CA ASN A 133 3.60 8.65 -4.58
C ASN A 133 3.40 8.53 -3.05
N THR A 134 2.37 7.82 -2.59
CA THR A 134 2.08 7.65 -1.15
C THR A 134 2.60 6.31 -0.61
N ALA A 135 2.77 5.30 -1.47
CA ALA A 135 3.24 3.98 -1.07
C ALA A 135 4.63 4.01 -0.41
N PRO A 136 5.65 4.74 -0.92
CA PRO A 136 6.96 4.79 -0.27
C PRO A 136 6.90 5.35 1.16
N GLY A 137 6.17 6.44 1.36
CA GLY A 137 5.95 7.04 2.69
C GLY A 137 5.24 6.10 3.63
N SER A 138 4.19 5.43 3.15
CA SER A 138 3.41 4.44 3.92
C SER A 138 4.25 3.25 4.38
N VAL A 139 5.01 2.65 3.45
CA VAL A 139 5.88 1.49 3.75
C VAL A 139 7.00 1.89 4.72
N ALA A 140 7.64 3.04 4.49
CA ALA A 140 8.69 3.55 5.37
C ALA A 140 8.16 4.01 6.73
N GLY A 141 6.88 4.39 6.83
CA GLY A 141 6.31 5.03 8.02
C GLY A 141 6.80 6.47 8.20
N VAL A 142 6.98 7.19 7.09
CA VAL A 142 7.35 8.61 7.09
C VAL A 142 6.09 9.44 7.30
N PRO A 143 6.07 10.42 8.23
CA PRO A 143 4.93 11.32 8.37
C PRO A 143 4.65 12.10 7.09
N ASP A 144 3.41 12.09 6.64
CA ASP A 144 2.95 12.79 5.44
C ASP A 144 1.66 13.60 5.68
N ALA A 145 1.46 14.62 4.85
CA ALA A 145 0.26 15.46 4.89
C ALA A 145 -0.09 15.92 3.47
N VAL A 146 -1.39 15.95 3.18
CA VAL A 146 -1.92 16.39 1.88
C VAL A 146 -2.51 17.78 2.03
N ARG A 147 -2.13 18.68 1.11
CA ARG A 147 -2.72 20.01 1.01
C ARG A 147 -3.39 20.17 -0.35
N PRO A 148 -4.69 20.53 -0.39
CA PRO A 148 -5.35 20.81 -1.66
C PRO A 148 -4.74 22.06 -2.30
N ARG A 149 -4.54 21.99 -3.61
CA ARG A 149 -4.22 23.15 -4.43
C ARG A 149 -5.48 23.54 -5.21
N PRO A 150 -5.94 24.80 -5.15
CA PRO A 150 -7.04 25.26 -5.98
C PRO A 150 -6.72 25.03 -7.47
N ILE A 151 -7.68 24.48 -8.18
CA ILE A 151 -7.71 24.52 -9.64
C ILE A 151 -8.14 25.94 -10.03
N HIS A 152 -7.21 26.73 -10.56
CA HIS A 152 -7.57 27.99 -11.20
C HIS A 152 -8.04 27.68 -12.63
N PRO A 153 -9.16 28.28 -13.08
CA PRO A 153 -9.63 28.17 -14.45
C PRO A 153 -8.64 28.79 -15.45
#